data_AF-A0A450THY1-F1
#
_entry.id   AF-A0A450THY1-F1
#
_cell.length_a   1.000
_cell.length_b   1.000
_cell.length_c   1.000
_cell.angle_alpha   90.00
_cell.angle_beta   90.00
_cell.angle_gamma   90.00
#
_symmetry.space_group_name_H-M   'P 1'
#
loop_
_entity.id
_entity.type
_entity.pdbx_description
1 polymer ?
#
loop_
_entity_poly.entity_id
_entity_poly.type
_entity_poly.pdbx_seq_one_letter_code
_entity_poly.pdbx_strand_id
1 'polypeptide(L)'
;MLIYLDNCCIQRPLDDRSQSRINLEAKAIEAVLELIESGAIRLLSSQVNEVEIRNTPDSERGRRIFAMGIVSLADTIATVSRAAYERAEKIEPMCEEIEWRNNWEGKSSQATKKNTSAAWMRYTRRWRLNIMPTISAPPIKDF
;
A
#
# COMPACT_ATOMS: atom_id res chain seq x y z
N MET A 1 3.19 16.06 11.70
CA MET A 1 2.10 15.08 11.93
C MET A 1 2.61 13.68 11.61
N LEU A 2 2.16 12.64 12.31
CA LEU A 2 2.53 11.25 12.04
C LEU A 2 1.28 10.49 11.55
N ILE A 3 1.39 9.80 10.42
CA ILE A 3 0.27 9.07 9.82
C ILE A 3 0.63 7.61 9.58
N TYR A 4 -0.36 6.73 9.65
CA TYR A 4 -0.26 5.33 9.28
C TYR A 4 -1.10 5.08 8.05
N LEU A 5 -0.56 4.37 7.07
CA LEU A 5 -1.28 3.96 5.87
C LEU A 5 -1.47 2.45 5.86
N ASP A 6 -2.73 2.03 5.73
CA ASP A 6 -3.06 0.63 5.48
C ASP A 6 -2.54 0.20 4.10
N ASN A 7 -2.23 -1.09 3.91
CA ASN A 7 -1.70 -1.62 2.66
C ASN A 7 -2.66 -1.36 1.49
N CYS A 8 -3.98 -1.44 1.70
CA CYS A 8 -4.96 -1.10 0.68
C CYS A 8 -4.91 0.39 0.28
N CYS A 9 -4.66 1.29 1.23
CA CYS A 9 -4.47 2.71 0.95
C CYS A 9 -3.22 2.93 0.10
N ILE A 10 -2.10 2.29 0.46
CA ILE A 10 -0.85 2.37 -0.31
C ILE A 10 -1.09 1.91 -1.75
N GLN A 11 -1.86 0.85 -1.97
CA GLN A 11 -2.10 0.32 -3.31
C GLN A 11 -3.18 1.07 -4.12
N ARG A 12 -3.96 1.96 -3.48
CA ARG A 12 -5.09 2.67 -4.10
C ARG A 12 -4.76 3.45 -5.38
N PRO A 13 -3.60 4.11 -5.52
CA PRO A 13 -3.21 4.77 -6.78
C PRO A 13 -3.08 3.82 -7.97
N LEU A 14 -2.93 2.51 -7.72
CA LEU A 14 -2.76 1.45 -8.71
C LEU A 14 -4.06 0.69 -9.02
N ASP A 15 -5.19 1.09 -8.43
CA ASP A 15 -6.50 0.51 -8.75
C ASP A 15 -7.06 1.04 -10.08
N ASP A 16 -8.09 0.38 -10.59
CA ASP A 16 -8.84 0.89 -11.74
C ASP A 16 -9.60 2.16 -11.35
N ARG A 17 -9.24 3.27 -12.00
CA ARG A 17 -9.79 4.62 -11.75
C ARG A 17 -11.00 4.93 -12.64
N SER A 18 -11.60 3.92 -13.27
CA SER A 18 -12.84 4.06 -14.05
C SER A 18 -14.00 4.61 -13.22
N GLN A 19 -14.09 4.21 -11.95
CA GLN A 19 -15.09 4.73 -11.01
C GLN A 19 -14.61 6.04 -10.37
N SER A 20 -15.47 7.06 -10.39
CA SER A 20 -15.17 8.40 -9.85
C SER A 20 -14.68 8.38 -8.40
N ARG A 21 -15.30 7.54 -7.56
CA ARG A 21 -14.92 7.36 -6.16
C ARG A 21 -13.48 6.86 -6.01
N ILE A 22 -13.13 5.77 -6.70
CA ILE A 22 -11.77 5.19 -6.63
C ILE A 22 -10.75 6.20 -7.16
N ASN A 23 -11.09 6.94 -8.23
CA ASN A 23 -10.21 7.97 -8.75
C ASN A 23 -9.93 9.09 -7.75
N LEU A 24 -10.95 9.55 -7.01
CA LEU A 24 -10.78 10.58 -5.97
C LEU A 24 -9.97 10.07 -4.78
N GLU A 25 -10.23 8.85 -4.31
CA GLU A 25 -9.46 8.22 -3.23
C GLU A 25 -7.99 8.05 -3.64
N ALA A 26 -7.72 7.59 -4.87
CA ALA A 26 -6.37 7.49 -5.42
C ALA A 26 -5.64 8.84 -5.44
N LYS A 27 -6.32 9.92 -5.87
CA LYS A 27 -5.74 11.28 -5.86
C LYS A 27 -5.42 11.78 -4.46
N ALA A 28 -6.30 11.48 -3.49
CA ALA A 28 -6.08 11.87 -2.11
C ALA A 28 -4.83 11.17 -1.54
N ILE A 29 -4.65 9.88 -1.82
CA ILE A 29 -3.44 9.14 -1.42
C ILE A 29 -2.20 9.69 -2.14
N GLU A 30 -2.27 9.96 -3.45
CA GLU A 30 -1.16 10.57 -4.20
C GLU A 30 -0.69 11.88 -3.53
N ALA A 31 -1.62 12.77 -3.15
CA ALA A 31 -1.30 14.00 -2.44
C ALA A 31 -0.68 13.76 -1.05
N VAL A 32 -1.14 12.75 -0.31
CA VAL A 32 -0.53 12.38 0.98
C VAL A 32 0.90 11.87 0.79
N LEU A 33 1.17 11.10 -0.26
CA LEU A 33 2.51 10.61 -0.57
C LEU A 33 3.45 11.76 -0.93
N GLU A 34 3.00 12.75 -1.69
CA GLU A 34 3.78 13.97 -1.98
C GLU A 34 4.13 14.76 -0.69
N LEU A 35 3.22 14.79 0.29
CA LEU A 35 3.47 15.41 1.59
C LEU A 35 4.46 14.60 2.46
N ILE A 36 4.48 13.28 2.32
CA ILE A 36 5.50 12.42 2.96
C ILE A 36 6.86 12.68 2.31
N GLU A 37 6.93 12.66 0.98
CA GLU A 37 8.17 12.88 0.23
C GLU A 37 8.79 14.25 0.49
N SER A 38 7.97 15.29 0.63
CA SER A 38 8.42 16.65 0.98
C SER A 38 8.80 16.82 2.46
N GLY A 39 8.58 15.80 3.30
CA GLY A 39 8.85 15.85 4.74
C GLY A 39 7.82 16.65 5.55
N ALA A 40 6.73 17.12 4.93
CA ALA A 40 5.66 17.84 5.62
C ALA A 40 4.89 16.95 6.60
N ILE A 41 4.80 15.65 6.30
CA ILE A 41 4.18 14.63 7.14
C ILE A 41 5.14 13.45 7.29
N ARG A 42 5.17 12.85 8.49
CA ARG A 42 5.96 11.65 8.75
C ARG A 42 5.10 10.41 8.57
N LEU A 43 5.66 9.39 7.92
CA LEU A 43 5.03 8.09 7.75
C LEU A 43 5.44 7.13 8.87
N LEU A 44 4.45 6.51 9.50
CA LEU A 44 4.58 5.35 10.37
C LEU A 44 4.29 4.09 9.56
N SER A 45 5.21 3.13 9.55
CA SER A 45 4.97 1.78 9.04
C SER A 45 4.92 0.76 10.19
N SER A 46 4.54 -0.48 9.90
CA SER A 46 4.57 -1.60 10.84
C SER A 46 5.12 -2.86 10.19
N GLN A 47 5.54 -3.82 11.01
CA GLN A 47 5.91 -5.17 10.54
C GLN A 47 4.73 -5.87 9.85
N VAL A 48 3.48 -5.53 10.22
CA VAL A 48 2.27 -6.08 9.61
C VAL A 48 2.14 -5.62 8.15
N ASN A 49 2.37 -4.34 7.84
CA ASN A 49 2.41 -3.86 6.46
C ASN A 49 3.38 -4.68 5.61
N GLU A 50 4.59 -4.93 6.13
CA GLU A 50 5.61 -5.65 5.38
C GLU A 50 5.18 -7.09 5.08
N VAL A 51 4.57 -7.78 6.04
CA VAL A 51 4.01 -9.13 5.85
C VAL A 51 2.91 -9.13 4.79
N GLU A 52 1.94 -8.21 4.88
CA GLU A 52 0.85 -8.11 3.91
C GLU A 52 1.34 -7.80 2.49
N ILE A 53 2.34 -6.91 2.36
CA ILE A 53 2.93 -6.57 1.06
C ILE A 53 3.67 -7.79 0.49
N ARG A 54 4.44 -8.52 1.30
CA ARG A 54 5.13 -9.74 0.85
C ARG A 54 4.17 -10.82 0.36
N ASN A 55 2.97 -10.90 0.95
CA ASN A 55 1.92 -11.83 0.56
C ASN A 55 1.19 -11.41 -0.73
N THR A 56 1.51 -10.25 -1.33
CA THR A 56 0.96 -9.86 -2.63
C THR A 56 1.43 -10.84 -3.73
N PRO A 57 0.54 -11.42 -4.54
CA PRO A 57 0.89 -12.42 -5.55
C PRO A 57 1.93 -11.94 -6.58
N ASP A 58 2.71 -12.87 -7.13
CA ASP A 58 3.74 -12.54 -8.13
C ASP A 58 3.18 -11.98 -9.43
N SER A 59 1.94 -12.33 -9.81
CA SER A 59 1.25 -11.68 -10.92
C SER A 59 1.12 -10.16 -10.72
N GLU A 60 1.12 -9.70 -9.47
CA GLU A 60 1.04 -8.31 -9.05
C GLU A 60 2.39 -7.80 -8.50
N ARG A 61 3.52 -8.38 -8.95
CA ARG A 61 4.89 -7.99 -8.55
C ARG A 61 5.10 -6.48 -8.56
N GLY A 62 4.48 -5.80 -9.52
CA GLY A 62 4.52 -4.35 -9.59
C GLY A 62 3.95 -3.64 -8.36
N ARG A 63 2.75 -4.04 -7.92
CA ARG A 63 2.10 -3.48 -6.72
C ARG A 63 2.95 -3.72 -5.48
N ARG A 64 3.55 -4.90 -5.37
CA ARG A 64 4.46 -5.26 -4.29
C ARG A 64 5.69 -4.34 -4.23
N ILE A 65 6.37 -4.12 -5.37
CA ILE A 65 7.53 -3.23 -5.45
C ILE A 65 7.14 -1.80 -5.07
N PHE A 66 6.01 -1.31 -5.59
CA PHE A 66 5.51 0.02 -5.26
C PHE A 66 5.27 0.17 -3.75
N ALA A 67 4.52 -0.75 -3.16
CA ALA A 67 4.17 -0.68 -1.74
C ALA A 67 5.41 -0.80 -0.83
N MET A 68 6.38 -1.65 -1.19
CA MET A 68 7.67 -1.70 -0.47
C MET A 68 8.44 -0.39 -0.58
N GLY A 69 8.43 0.26 -1.75
CA GLY A 69 9.03 1.58 -1.95
C GLY A 69 8.44 2.62 -0.99
N ILE A 70 7.11 2.68 -0.87
CA ILE A 70 6.44 3.60 0.05
C ILE A 70 6.76 3.30 1.51
N VAL A 71 6.68 2.03 1.93
CA VAL A 71 7.02 1.64 3.31
C VAL A 71 8.48 1.95 3.65
N SER A 72 9.39 1.92 2.68
CA SER A 72 10.80 2.30 2.90
C SER A 72 11.02 3.79 3.20
N LEU A 73 10.03 4.65 2.92
CA LEU A 73 10.05 6.07 3.28
C LEU A 73 9.61 6.32 4.74
N ALA A 74 9.25 5.27 5.49
CA ALA A 74 8.76 5.42 6.85
C ALA A 74 9.84 6.00 7.77
N ASP A 75 9.47 7.08 8.46
CA ASP A 75 10.31 7.73 9.47
C ASP A 75 10.35 6.90 10.76
N THR A 76 9.25 6.22 11.08
CA THR A 76 9.12 5.38 12.27
C THR A 76 8.52 4.02 11.89
N ILE A 77 9.02 2.95 12.50
CA ILE A 77 8.46 1.60 12.35
C ILE A 77 7.87 1.16 13.69
N ALA A 78 6.57 0.91 13.72
CA ALA A 78 5.85 0.35 14.86
C ALA A 78 6.22 -1.12 15.03
N THR A 79 6.69 -1.47 16.23
CA THR A 79 6.88 -2.86 16.65
C THR A 79 5.54 -3.45 17.09
N VAL A 80 5.27 -4.69 16.67
CA VAL A 80 4.10 -5.41 17.16
C VAL A 80 4.35 -5.78 18.62
N SER A 81 3.70 -5.04 19.52
CA SER A 81 3.83 -5.23 20.97
C SER A 81 2.71 -6.09 21.54
N ARG A 82 2.94 -6.66 22.71
CA ARG A 82 1.89 -7.36 23.47
C ARG A 82 0.65 -6.48 23.69
N ALA A 83 0.84 -5.19 24.00
CA ALA A 83 -0.26 -4.24 24.16
C ALA A 83 -1.07 -4.03 22.86
N ALA A 84 -0.43 -4.13 21.69
CA ALA A 84 -1.12 -4.08 20.41
C ALA A 84 -2.01 -5.32 20.20
N TYR A 85 -1.50 -6.51 20.54
CA TYR A 85 -2.28 -7.75 20.51
C TYR A 85 -3.45 -7.73 21.49
N GLU A 86 -3.23 -7.33 22.74
CA GLU A 86 -4.30 -7.25 23.76
C GLU A 86 -5.39 -6.23 23.38
N ARG A 87 -5.04 -5.18 22.64
CA ARG A 87 -6.04 -4.28 22.05
C ARG A 87 -6.80 -4.93 20.90
N ALA A 88 -6.11 -5.62 20.00
CA ALA A 88 -6.73 -6.29 18.87
C ALA A 88 -7.78 -7.32 19.35
N GLU A 89 -7.44 -8.15 20.34
CA GLU A 89 -8.33 -9.16 20.93
C GLU A 89 -9.60 -8.53 21.54
N LYS A 90 -9.48 -7.32 22.12
CA LYS A 90 -10.64 -6.58 22.66
C LYS A 90 -11.53 -5.97 21.58
N ILE A 91 -10.94 -5.58 20.45
CA ILE A 91 -11.65 -4.93 19.33
C ILE A 91 -12.35 -5.97 18.45
N GLU A 92 -11.73 -7.14 18.25
CA GLU A 92 -12.24 -8.22 17.40
C GLU A 92 -13.73 -8.56 17.61
N PRO A 93 -14.23 -8.80 18.84
CA PRO A 93 -15.65 -9.08 19.05
C PRO A 93 -16.57 -7.89 18.69
N MET A 94 -16.08 -6.66 18.86
CA MET A 94 -16.84 -5.46 18.48
C MET A 94 -16.99 -5.32 16.96
N CYS A 95 -16.04 -5.87 16.19
CA CYS A 95 -16.13 -5.91 14.73
C CYS A 95 -17.20 -6.90 14.24
N GLU A 96 -17.49 -7.95 15.01
CA GLU A 96 -18.54 -8.93 14.67
C GLU A 96 -19.95 -8.41 14.92
N GLU A 97 -20.13 -7.50 15.89
CA GLU A 97 -21.41 -6.83 16.15
C GLU A 97 -21.77 -5.78 15.08
N ILE A 98 -20.80 -5.34 14.27
CA ILE A 98 -21.06 -4.46 13.12
C ILE A 98 -21.57 -5.34 11.97
N GLU A 99 -22.81 -5.14 11.52
CA GLU A 99 -23.51 -5.84 10.42
C GLU A 99 -22.83 -5.71 9.04
N TRP A 100 -21.55 -6.08 8.92
CA TRP A 100 -20.76 -5.97 7.68
C TRP A 100 -20.83 -7.25 6.85
N ARG A 101 -21.02 -8.42 7.49
CA ARG A 101 -20.96 -9.74 6.84
C ARG A 101 -22.11 -10.04 5.87
N ASN A 102 -23.31 -9.52 6.10
CA ASN A 102 -24.50 -9.94 5.34
C ASN A 102 -24.76 -9.15 4.04
N ASN A 103 -24.03 -8.07 3.77
CA ASN A 103 -24.35 -7.14 2.68
C ASN A 103 -23.30 -7.07 1.55
N TRP A 104 -22.14 -7.72 1.72
CA TRP A 104 -21.00 -7.60 0.78
C TRP A 104 -20.98 -8.67 -0.33
N GLU A 105 -21.54 -9.86 -0.11
CA GLU A 105 -21.51 -10.96 -1.10
C GLU A 105 -22.27 -10.66 -2.41
N GLY A 106 -23.08 -9.60 -2.46
CA GLY A 106 -23.88 -9.24 -3.63
C GLY A 106 -23.20 -8.40 -4.72
N LYS A 107 -21.93 -7.95 -4.57
CA LYS A 107 -21.35 -6.92 -5.47
C LYS A 107 -20.00 -7.23 -6.13
N SER A 108 -19.34 -8.36 -5.85
CA SER A 108 -18.00 -8.63 -6.38
C SER A 108 -17.92 -9.34 -7.75
N SER A 109 -19.04 -9.75 -8.35
CA SER A 109 -19.02 -10.62 -9.55
C SER A 109 -18.77 -9.91 -10.90
N GLN A 110 -18.53 -8.60 -10.95
CA GLN A 110 -18.34 -7.89 -12.22
C GLN A 110 -17.23 -6.82 -12.16
N ALA A 111 -15.96 -7.24 -12.18
CA ALA A 111 -14.88 -6.37 -12.63
C ALA A 111 -13.85 -7.21 -13.40
N THR A 112 -13.96 -7.16 -14.72
CA THR A 112 -13.14 -7.92 -15.66
C THR A 112 -11.73 -7.34 -15.75
N LYS A 113 -10.75 -8.26 -15.71
CA LYS A 113 -9.33 -8.05 -16.00
C LYS A 113 -9.16 -7.21 -17.28
N LYS A 114 -8.45 -6.07 -17.23
CA LYS A 114 -7.70 -5.49 -18.37
C LYS A 114 -6.76 -4.33 -17.98
N ASN A 115 -5.47 -4.56 -18.26
CA ASN A 115 -4.46 -3.63 -18.79
C ASN A 115 -3.87 -2.52 -17.88
N THR A 116 -2.92 -2.89 -17.01
CA THR A 116 -2.15 -2.00 -16.11
C THR A 116 -0.79 -1.51 -16.64
N SER A 117 -0.51 -1.61 -17.95
CA SER A 117 0.83 -1.32 -18.50
C SER A 117 1.15 0.16 -18.76
N ALA A 118 0.16 1.06 -18.81
CA ALA A 118 0.39 2.47 -19.18
C ALA A 118 0.56 3.44 -18.00
N ALA A 119 -0.06 3.18 -16.84
CA ALA A 119 0.10 3.99 -15.62
C ALA A 119 1.49 3.79 -14.98
N TRP A 120 2.04 2.59 -15.14
CA TRP A 120 3.36 2.17 -14.67
C TRP A 120 4.53 3.04 -15.19
N MET A 121 4.44 3.55 -16.42
CA MET A 121 5.55 4.27 -17.06
C MET A 121 5.65 5.75 -16.69
N ARG A 122 4.61 6.36 -16.10
CA ARG A 122 4.67 7.77 -15.67
C ARG A 122 5.27 7.94 -14.27
N TYR A 123 4.96 7.04 -13.35
CA TYR A 123 5.51 7.09 -11.98
C TYR A 123 7.00 6.70 -11.94
N THR A 124 7.39 5.69 -12.70
CA THR A 124 8.79 5.21 -12.75
C THR A 124 9.77 6.21 -13.38
N ARG A 125 9.34 7.10 -14.31
CA ARG A 125 10.23 8.12 -14.92
C ARG A 125 10.56 9.29 -13.99
N ARG A 126 9.67 9.66 -13.07
CA ARG A 126 9.93 10.72 -12.07
C ARG A 126 10.81 10.19 -10.93
N TRP A 127 10.58 8.95 -10.50
CA TRP A 127 11.32 8.30 -9.42
C TRP A 127 12.74 7.83 -9.81
N ARG A 128 12.98 7.38 -11.06
CA ARG A 128 14.34 6.97 -11.51
C ARG A 128 15.35 8.09 -11.65
N LEU A 129 14.90 9.34 -11.81
CA LEU A 129 15.78 10.46 -12.17
C LEU A 129 16.37 11.20 -10.97
N ASN A 130 15.87 11.00 -9.74
CA ASN A 130 16.32 11.76 -8.58
C ASN A 130 16.93 10.95 -7.42
N ILE A 131 16.87 9.60 -7.40
CA ILE A 131 17.46 8.81 -6.31
C ILE A 131 18.01 7.47 -6.82
N MET A 132 19.16 7.49 -7.48
CA MET A 132 20.15 6.40 -7.43
C MET A 132 21.54 6.95 -7.75
N PRO A 133 22.37 7.21 -6.73
CA PRO A 133 23.75 6.79 -6.79
C PRO A 133 23.93 5.64 -5.80
N THR A 134 24.53 4.56 -6.30
CA THR A 134 25.17 3.49 -5.53
C THR A 134 24.27 2.64 -4.61
N ILE A 135 23.53 1.71 -5.21
CA ILE A 135 23.45 0.36 -4.64
C ILE A 135 23.96 -0.57 -5.73
N SER A 136 25.20 -1.06 -5.55
CA SER A 136 25.74 -2.14 -6.37
C SER A 136 24.83 -3.36 -6.21
N ALA A 137 24.15 -3.75 -7.29
CA ALA A 137 23.38 -4.98 -7.33
C ALA A 137 24.30 -6.18 -7.03
N PRO A 138 23.96 -7.10 -6.10
CA PRO A 138 24.61 -8.39 -6.07
C PRO A 138 24.18 -9.20 -7.31
N PRO A 139 25.07 -10.06 -7.85
CA PRO A 139 24.81 -10.78 -9.08
C PRO A 139 23.65 -11.76 -8.91
N ILE A 140 22.73 -11.72 -9.86
CA ILE A 140 21.72 -12.75 -10.08
C ILE A 140 22.47 -14.05 -10.34
N LYS A 141 22.31 -15.03 -9.46
CA LYS A 141 22.63 -16.43 -9.77
C LYS A 141 21.35 -17.10 -10.20
N ASP A 142 21.31 -17.47 -11.47
CA ASP A 142 20.32 -18.36 -12.06
C ASP A 142 20.32 -19.69 -11.30
N PHE A 143 19.16 -20.08 -10.76
CA PHE A 143 18.66 -21.47 -10.65
C PHE A 143 17.15 -21.44 -10.39
#